data_AF-A0A0H5R8Y0-F1
#
_entry.id   AF-A0A0H5R8Y0-F1
#
_cell.length_a   1.000
_cell.length_b   1.000
_cell.length_c   1.000
_cell.angle_alpha   90.00
_cell.angle_beta   90.00
_cell.angle_gamma   90.00
#
_symmetry.space_group_name_H-M   'P 1'
#
loop_
_entity.id
_entity.type
_entity.pdbx_description
1 polymer ?
#
loop_
_entity_poly.entity_id
_entity_poly.type
_entity_poly.pdbx_seq_one_letter_code
_entity_poly.pdbx_strand_id
1 'polypeptide(L)'
;MSVTRSTSNAKDSRKGAASADSRAGKYLASPARMQSSSSLQSASSRRVSNHGLIAQDALRTALATEEIGITTLTKLRTQTEQLNRIEDHVAETDEMLTASARTIRSMKSVSGRLWNWVSKANPKSDIEARRAHEKKKTPVKEPSRRYDVPTSSTKQALEGDSSRDVQLDALSDSVRKLHLIAQDMNSELTVQGRMLDGIDNDMNSLQERLKMQNRQIRKL
;
A
#
# COMPACT_ATOMS: atom_id res chain seq x y z
N MET A 1 20.21 -5.30 21.58
CA MET A 1 20.75 -3.98 21.25
C MET A 1 19.70 -2.95 21.63
N SER A 2 19.90 -2.28 22.76
CA SER A 2 18.86 -1.51 23.46
C SER A 2 18.97 -0.03 23.07
N VAL A 3 17.89 0.54 22.53
CA VAL A 3 17.82 1.95 22.12
C VAL A 3 17.23 2.76 23.27
N THR A 4 18.03 3.62 23.91
CA THR A 4 17.57 4.56 24.92
C THR A 4 17.18 5.90 24.29
N ARG A 5 15.90 6.26 24.43
CA ARG A 5 15.28 7.51 24.00
C ARG A 5 15.57 8.59 25.05
N SER A 6 16.23 9.68 24.64
CA SER A 6 16.51 10.84 25.50
C SER A 6 15.47 11.94 25.25
N THR A 7 14.67 12.27 26.26
CA THR A 7 13.69 13.36 26.25
C THR A 7 14.20 14.50 27.13
N SER A 8 14.57 15.64 26.54
CA SER A 8 14.88 16.86 27.28
C SER A 8 13.63 17.74 27.38
N ASN A 9 13.14 17.89 28.61
CA ASN A 9 12.00 18.71 28.97
C ASN A 9 12.52 20.09 29.41
N ALA A 10 12.18 21.14 28.67
CA ALA A 10 12.59 22.51 28.95
C ALA A 10 11.73 23.10 30.08
N LYS A 11 12.42 23.62 31.10
CA LYS A 11 11.87 24.08 32.37
C LYS A 11 11.41 25.53 32.25
N ASP A 12 10.12 25.72 32.50
CA ASP A 12 9.42 26.98 32.65
C ASP A 12 9.89 27.71 33.92
N SER A 13 10.13 29.01 33.85
CA SER A 13 10.42 29.87 35.01
C SER A 13 10.16 31.34 34.68
N ARG A 14 8.88 31.72 34.74
CA ARG A 14 8.45 33.12 34.87
C ARG A 14 8.38 33.49 36.34
N LYS A 15 9.34 34.30 36.81
CA LYS A 15 9.19 35.11 38.03
C LYS A 15 8.81 36.52 37.61
N GLY A 16 7.63 36.95 38.06
CA GLY A 16 7.21 38.33 38.03
C GLY A 16 7.98 39.16 39.06
N ALA A 17 8.26 40.41 38.70
CA ALA A 17 8.56 41.47 39.64
C ALA A 17 7.89 42.74 39.11
N ALA A 18 6.86 43.16 39.81
CA ALA A 18 6.27 44.48 39.68
C ALA A 18 7.24 45.52 40.23
N SER A 19 7.40 46.65 39.53
CA SER A 19 7.97 47.85 40.09
C SER A 19 7.30 49.03 39.42
N ALA A 20 6.40 49.66 40.15
CA ALA A 20 5.87 50.97 39.85
C ALA A 20 7.01 51.99 39.89
N ASP A 21 7.15 52.80 38.86
CA ASP A 21 7.80 54.09 39.00
C ASP A 21 7.03 55.15 38.20
N SER A 22 6.41 56.06 38.96
CA SER A 22 5.71 57.23 38.48
C SER A 22 6.73 58.34 38.34
N ARG A 23 7.11 58.70 37.11
CA ARG A 23 7.82 59.95 36.89
C ARG A 23 7.25 60.70 35.69
N ALA A 24 6.50 61.75 36.04
CA ALA A 24 6.04 62.80 35.16
C ALA A 24 7.21 63.34 34.32
N GLY A 25 7.07 63.22 33.00
CA GLY A 25 8.05 63.67 32.03
C GLY A 25 7.36 64.14 30.77
N LYS A 26 7.08 65.45 30.73
CA LYS A 26 7.05 66.33 29.55
C LYS A 26 6.62 65.71 28.22
N TYR A 27 5.43 66.12 27.78
CA TYR A 27 4.95 66.07 26.40
C TYR A 27 5.98 66.67 25.43
N LEU A 28 6.77 65.81 24.79
CA LEU A 28 7.41 66.08 23.52
C LEU A 28 6.63 65.28 22.47
N ALA A 29 5.96 66.00 21.58
CA ALA A 29 5.23 65.45 20.46
C ALA A 29 6.17 64.56 19.62
N SER A 30 6.04 63.25 19.77
CA SER A 30 6.70 62.26 18.93
C SER A 30 5.94 62.10 17.62
N PRO A 31 6.60 62.25 16.45
CA PRO A 31 6.00 61.93 15.15
C PRO A 31 6.04 60.40 14.95
N ALA A 32 5.29 59.65 15.76
CA ALA A 32 5.35 58.18 15.76
C ALA A 32 4.24 57.48 14.95
N ARG A 33 3.36 58.22 14.26
CA ARG A 33 2.12 57.64 13.69
C ARG A 33 2.14 57.29 12.19
N MET A 34 3.25 57.53 11.47
CA MET A 34 3.31 57.29 10.01
C MET A 34 4.19 56.13 9.53
N GLN A 35 4.77 55.32 10.43
CA GLN A 35 5.59 54.14 10.05
C GLN A 35 4.90 52.78 10.26
N SER A 36 3.66 52.75 10.78
CA SER A 36 2.96 51.49 11.10
C SER A 36 2.24 50.86 9.90
N SER A 37 1.83 51.63 8.90
CA SER A 37 1.13 51.12 7.71
C SER A 37 2.06 50.39 6.74
N SER A 38 3.28 50.91 6.54
CA SER A 38 4.28 50.31 5.65
C SER A 38 4.84 48.99 6.18
N SER A 39 5.03 48.88 7.50
CA SER A 39 5.48 47.66 8.17
C SER A 39 4.40 46.57 8.19
N LEU A 40 3.13 46.93 8.36
CA LEU A 40 2.01 45.97 8.26
C LEU A 40 1.79 45.48 6.82
N GLN A 41 1.91 46.35 5.82
CA GLN A 41 1.81 45.95 4.41
C GLN A 41 2.93 45.00 4.00
N SER A 42 4.17 45.27 4.40
CA SER A 42 5.30 44.40 4.10
C SER A 42 5.25 43.05 4.83
N ALA A 43 4.69 42.98 6.04
CA ALA A 43 4.42 41.73 6.73
C ALA A 43 3.32 40.89 6.03
N SER A 44 2.26 41.54 5.54
CA SER A 44 1.19 40.87 4.79
C SER A 44 1.68 40.32 3.45
N SER A 45 2.46 41.10 2.69
CA SER A 45 3.04 40.64 1.42
C SER A 45 3.98 39.44 1.61
N ARG A 46 4.83 39.45 2.65
CA ARG A 46 5.70 38.30 2.97
C ARG A 46 4.91 37.03 3.30
N ARG A 47 3.79 37.14 4.02
CA ARG A 47 2.93 35.98 4.31
C ARG A 47 2.30 35.41 3.05
N VAL A 48 1.76 36.25 2.17
CA VAL A 48 1.13 35.81 0.92
C VAL A 48 2.16 35.10 0.01
N SER A 49 3.37 35.66 -0.13
CA SER A 49 4.45 35.03 -0.91
C SER A 49 4.88 33.67 -0.33
N ASN A 50 5.04 33.56 0.99
CA ASN A 50 5.41 32.29 1.63
C ASN A 50 4.34 31.21 1.46
N HIS A 51 3.05 31.57 1.51
CA HIS A 51 1.98 30.61 1.31
C HIS A 51 1.87 30.08 -0.13
N GLY A 52 2.18 30.90 -1.14
CA GLY A 52 2.22 30.47 -2.53
C GLY A 52 3.32 29.43 -2.78
N LEU A 53 4.52 29.66 -2.23
CA LEU A 53 5.63 28.71 -2.33
C LEU A 53 5.32 27.36 -1.67
N ILE A 54 4.65 27.38 -0.51
CA ILE A 54 4.24 26.15 0.18
C ILE A 54 3.21 25.36 -0.63
N ALA A 55 2.23 26.03 -1.24
CA ALA A 55 1.21 25.37 -2.06
C ALA A 55 1.82 24.73 -3.31
N GLN A 56 2.75 25.43 -3.97
CA GLN A 56 3.47 24.91 -5.13
C GLN A 56 4.33 23.70 -4.79
N ASP A 57 5.06 23.74 -3.67
CA ASP A 57 5.90 22.63 -3.21
C ASP A 57 5.05 21.40 -2.81
N ALA A 58 3.92 21.63 -2.13
CA ALA A 58 2.96 20.60 -1.80
C ALA A 58 2.37 19.95 -3.06
N LEU A 59 2.00 20.74 -4.07
CA LEU A 59 1.47 20.24 -5.35
C LEU A 59 2.53 19.39 -6.08
N ARG A 60 3.77 19.88 -6.17
CA ARG A 60 4.87 19.14 -6.78
C ARG A 60 5.10 17.79 -6.08
N THR A 61 5.09 17.79 -4.76
CA THR A 61 5.24 16.59 -3.94
C THR A 61 4.07 15.62 -4.16
N ALA A 62 2.84 16.14 -4.22
CA ALA A 62 1.65 15.32 -4.45
C ALA A 62 1.70 14.63 -5.82
N LEU A 63 2.07 15.35 -6.88
CA LEU A 63 2.19 14.77 -8.23
C LEU A 63 3.31 13.74 -8.34
N ALA A 64 4.47 14.00 -7.73
CA ALA A 64 5.54 13.02 -7.67
C ALA A 64 5.11 11.75 -6.91
N THR A 65 4.36 11.92 -5.81
CA THR A 65 3.81 10.80 -5.04
C THR A 65 2.78 10.01 -5.85
N GLU A 66 1.98 10.69 -6.66
CA GLU A 66 0.97 10.08 -7.53
C GLU A 66 1.62 9.18 -8.58
N GLU A 67 2.66 9.65 -9.26
CA GLU A 67 3.43 8.87 -10.23
C GLU A 67 4.03 7.60 -9.61
N ILE A 68 4.62 7.74 -8.42
CA ILE A 68 5.14 6.61 -7.65
C ILE A 68 4.00 5.65 -7.28
N GLY A 69 2.84 6.17 -6.86
CA GLY A 69 1.67 5.38 -6.50
C GLY A 69 1.13 4.56 -7.68
N ILE A 70 1.00 5.17 -8.86
CA ILE A 70 0.56 4.49 -10.10
C ILE A 70 1.55 3.39 -10.49
N THR A 71 2.85 3.68 -10.43
CA THR A 71 3.90 2.70 -10.72
C THR A 71 3.84 1.52 -9.74
N THR A 72 3.61 1.82 -8.46
CA THR A 72 3.49 0.81 -7.40
C THR A 72 2.25 -0.06 -7.59
N LEU A 73 1.09 0.53 -7.90
CA LEU A 73 -0.12 -0.21 -8.26
C LEU A 73 0.10 -1.16 -9.45
N THR A 74 0.81 -0.69 -10.48
CA THR A 74 1.14 -1.51 -11.64
C THR A 74 1.98 -2.72 -11.23
N LYS A 75 3.00 -2.51 -10.39
CA LYS A 75 3.81 -3.60 -9.84
C LYS A 75 3.00 -4.56 -8.99
N LEU A 76 2.11 -4.08 -8.12
CA LEU A 76 1.23 -4.95 -7.33
C LEU A 76 0.38 -5.84 -8.23
N ARG A 77 -0.22 -5.30 -9.29
CA ARG A 77 -0.97 -6.11 -10.26
C ARG A 77 -0.10 -7.17 -10.95
N THR A 78 1.13 -6.82 -11.32
CA THR A 78 2.09 -7.79 -11.87
C THR A 78 2.43 -8.89 -10.86
N GLN A 79 2.58 -8.55 -9.57
CA GLN A 79 2.83 -9.53 -8.51
C GLN A 79 1.64 -10.46 -8.29
N THR A 80 0.41 -9.94 -8.38
CA THR A 80 -0.81 -10.76 -8.31
C THR A 80 -0.86 -11.80 -9.42
N GLU A 81 -0.48 -11.43 -10.64
CA GLU A 81 -0.36 -12.37 -11.76
C GLU A 81 0.73 -13.43 -11.50
N GLN A 82 1.85 -13.06 -10.87
CA GLN A 82 2.87 -14.03 -10.45
C GLN A 82 2.34 -15.00 -9.39
N LEU A 83 1.56 -14.52 -8.42
CA LEU A 83 0.93 -15.36 -7.41
C LEU A 83 -0.07 -16.34 -8.02
N ASN A 84 -0.87 -15.91 -9.00
CA ASN A 84 -1.77 -16.82 -9.74
C ASN A 84 -0.99 -17.97 -10.38
N ARG A 85 0.15 -17.69 -11.01
CA ARG A 85 1.01 -18.72 -11.62
C ARG A 85 1.60 -19.66 -10.58
N ILE A 86 2.01 -19.15 -9.43
CA ILE A 86 2.50 -19.98 -8.32
C ILE A 86 1.38 -20.91 -7.84
N GLU A 87 0.18 -20.39 -7.64
CA GLU A 87 -0.99 -21.17 -7.24
C GLU A 87 -1.30 -22.28 -8.26
N ASP A 88 -1.20 -21.98 -9.56
CA ASP A 88 -1.38 -22.97 -10.63
C ASP A 88 -0.30 -24.05 -10.64
N HIS A 89 0.97 -23.68 -10.43
CA HIS A 89 2.06 -24.65 -10.29
C HIS A 89 1.91 -25.54 -9.04
N VAL A 90 1.39 -25.00 -7.94
CA VAL A 90 1.07 -25.77 -6.74
C VAL A 90 -0.01 -26.80 -7.04
N ALA A 91 -1.08 -26.42 -7.74
CA ALA A 91 -2.13 -27.35 -8.15
C ALA A 91 -1.63 -28.43 -9.13
N GLU A 92 -0.82 -28.04 -10.12
CA GLU A 92 -0.18 -28.96 -11.07
C GLU A 92 0.71 -29.98 -10.33
N THR A 93 1.50 -29.52 -9.36
CA THR A 93 2.34 -30.40 -8.54
C THR A 93 1.49 -31.41 -7.77
N ASP A 94 0.33 -31.01 -7.25
CA ASP A 94 -0.57 -31.93 -6.54
C ASP A 94 -1.15 -33.01 -7.46
N GLU A 95 -1.49 -32.64 -8.68
CA GLU A 95 -1.93 -33.58 -9.71
C GLU A 95 -0.80 -34.57 -10.05
N MET A 96 0.43 -34.08 -10.24
CA MET A 96 1.60 -34.92 -10.48
C MET A 96 1.87 -35.87 -9.31
N LEU A 97 1.76 -35.40 -8.06
CA LEU A 97 1.88 -36.26 -6.89
C LEU A 97 0.76 -37.30 -6.87
N THR A 98 -0.48 -36.94 -7.17
CA THR A 98 -1.60 -37.88 -7.22
C THR A 98 -1.36 -38.96 -8.28
N ALA A 99 -0.86 -38.58 -9.45
CA ALA A 99 -0.46 -39.51 -10.51
C ALA A 99 0.71 -40.40 -10.05
N SER A 100 1.74 -39.83 -9.42
CA SER A 100 2.89 -40.56 -8.88
C SER A 100 2.48 -41.58 -7.82
N ALA A 101 1.62 -41.21 -6.87
CA ALA A 101 1.08 -42.13 -5.86
C ALA A 101 0.33 -43.31 -6.51
N ARG A 102 -0.43 -43.05 -7.58
CA ARG A 102 -1.11 -44.11 -8.35
C ARG A 102 -0.08 -45.04 -9.00
N THR A 103 0.98 -44.51 -9.60
CA THR A 103 2.06 -45.31 -10.19
C THR A 103 2.80 -46.14 -9.14
N ILE A 104 3.19 -45.55 -8.01
CA ILE A 104 3.82 -46.26 -6.86
C ILE A 104 2.92 -47.40 -6.37
N ARG A 105 1.61 -47.15 -6.23
CA ARG A 105 0.64 -48.19 -5.84
C ARG A 105 0.53 -49.29 -6.90
N SER A 106 0.60 -48.95 -8.19
CA SER A 106 0.61 -49.93 -9.28
C SER A 106 1.86 -50.81 -9.27
N MET A 107 3.05 -50.24 -9.02
CA MET A 107 4.31 -50.99 -8.91
C MET A 107 4.25 -51.99 -7.75
N LYS A 108 3.64 -51.59 -6.62
CA LYS A 108 3.40 -52.49 -5.48
C LYS A 108 2.42 -53.63 -5.79
N SER A 109 1.53 -53.43 -6.76
CA SER A 109 0.42 -54.35 -7.10
C SER A 109 0.79 -55.42 -8.13
N VAL A 110 1.98 -55.37 -8.76
CA VAL A 110 2.42 -56.42 -9.72
C VAL A 110 2.70 -57.75 -9.02
N SER A 111 2.88 -57.74 -7.69
CA SER A 111 2.95 -58.93 -6.84
C SER A 111 1.57 -59.53 -6.47
N GLY A 112 0.44 -58.97 -6.93
CA GLY A 112 -0.91 -59.37 -6.50
C GLY A 112 -2.00 -59.19 -7.57
N ARG A 113 -1.69 -59.54 -8.83
CA ARG A 113 -2.44 -59.27 -10.07
C ARG A 113 -3.94 -59.66 -10.16
N LEU A 114 -4.61 -60.15 -9.11
CA LEU A 114 -5.98 -60.68 -9.26
C LEU A 114 -7.09 -59.96 -8.47
N TRP A 115 -6.80 -59.06 -7.53
CA TRP A 115 -7.86 -58.58 -6.60
C TRP A 115 -8.37 -57.14 -6.81
N ASN A 116 -7.70 -56.32 -7.61
CA ASN A 116 -7.93 -54.85 -7.64
C ASN A 116 -8.68 -54.29 -8.86
N TRP A 117 -9.34 -55.12 -9.67
CA TRP A 117 -10.21 -54.66 -10.77
C TRP A 117 -11.45 -53.84 -10.27
N VAL A 118 -11.64 -53.72 -8.95
CA VAL A 118 -12.87 -53.27 -8.28
C VAL A 118 -12.73 -51.97 -7.48
N SER A 119 -11.93 -50.99 -7.91
CA SER A 119 -12.02 -49.64 -7.32
C SER A 119 -11.99 -48.55 -8.39
N LYS A 120 -13.01 -48.56 -9.25
CA LYS A 120 -13.41 -47.45 -10.11
C LYS A 120 -14.03 -46.34 -9.27
N ALA A 121 -13.21 -45.37 -8.87
CA ALA A 121 -13.64 -43.99 -8.67
C ALA A 121 -12.38 -43.12 -8.79
N ASN A 122 -12.39 -42.13 -9.69
CA ASN A 122 -11.34 -41.13 -9.77
C ASN A 122 -11.59 -40.10 -8.65
N PRO A 123 -10.82 -40.08 -7.54
CA PRO A 123 -10.85 -38.92 -6.66
C PRO A 123 -10.26 -37.75 -7.45
N LYS A 124 -11.04 -36.68 -7.64
CA LYS A 124 -10.51 -35.38 -8.03
C LYS A 124 -9.49 -34.95 -6.97
N SER A 125 -8.44 -34.23 -7.36
CA SER A 125 -7.42 -33.82 -6.38
C SER A 125 -8.07 -32.97 -5.28
N ASP A 126 -7.67 -33.19 -4.02
CA ASP A 126 -8.27 -32.48 -2.87
C ASP A 126 -8.10 -30.96 -2.99
N ILE A 127 -7.02 -30.51 -3.66
CA ILE A 127 -6.74 -29.10 -3.94
C ILE A 127 -7.69 -28.56 -5.02
N GLU A 128 -7.95 -29.31 -6.09
CA GLU A 128 -8.89 -28.89 -7.12
C GLU A 128 -10.34 -28.84 -6.59
N ALA A 129 -10.70 -29.77 -5.70
CA ALA A 129 -11.99 -29.74 -5.00
C ALA A 129 -12.12 -28.50 -4.08
N ARG A 130 -11.06 -28.13 -3.35
CA ARG A 130 -11.03 -26.91 -2.53
C ARG A 130 -11.15 -25.64 -3.37
N ARG A 131 -10.38 -25.53 -4.46
CA ARG A 131 -10.43 -24.40 -5.41
C ARG A 131 -11.82 -24.20 -6.03
N ALA A 132 -12.53 -25.28 -6.35
CA ALA A 132 -13.90 -25.19 -6.90
C ALA A 132 -14.90 -24.57 -5.92
N HIS A 133 -14.68 -24.74 -4.60
CA HIS A 133 -15.50 -24.12 -3.57
C HIS A 133 -15.10 -22.67 -3.29
N GLU A 134 -13.83 -22.31 -3.49
CA GLU A 134 -13.31 -20.97 -3.21
C GLU A 134 -13.60 -19.96 -4.33
N LYS A 135 -13.55 -20.39 -5.60
CA LYS A 135 -13.86 -19.55 -6.78
C LYS A 135 -15.28 -18.96 -6.78
N LYS A 136 -16.22 -19.47 -5.97
CA LYS A 136 -17.60 -18.95 -5.88
C LYS A 136 -17.75 -17.72 -4.97
N LYS A 137 -16.73 -17.32 -4.20
CA LYS A 137 -16.93 -16.35 -3.10
C LYS A 137 -16.53 -14.90 -3.33
N THR A 138 -15.81 -14.53 -4.39
CA THR A 138 -15.54 -13.10 -4.63
C THR A 138 -15.39 -12.79 -6.12
N PRO A 139 -16.34 -12.08 -6.76
CA PRO A 139 -16.01 -11.34 -7.96
C PRO A 139 -15.01 -10.25 -7.56
N VAL A 140 -13.74 -10.44 -7.93
CA VAL A 140 -12.75 -9.36 -7.89
C VAL A 140 -13.27 -8.30 -8.86
N LYS A 141 -13.87 -7.24 -8.32
CA LYS A 141 -14.20 -6.04 -9.11
C LYS A 141 -12.87 -5.48 -9.56
N GLU A 142 -12.50 -5.78 -10.80
CA GLU A 142 -11.35 -5.19 -11.46
C GLU A 142 -11.52 -3.67 -11.41
N PRO A 143 -10.65 -2.93 -10.68
CA PRO A 143 -10.76 -1.48 -10.66
C PRO A 143 -10.21 -0.99 -12.00
N SER A 144 -11.08 -0.92 -13.02
CA SER A 144 -10.83 -0.19 -14.28
C SER A 144 -10.82 1.33 -14.08
N ARG A 145 -10.35 1.81 -12.93
CA ARG A 145 -10.08 3.23 -12.72
C ARG A 145 -8.78 3.54 -13.43
N ARG A 146 -8.88 4.01 -14.68
CA ARG A 146 -7.78 4.73 -15.32
C ARG A 146 -7.51 5.97 -14.48
N TYR A 147 -6.33 6.03 -13.90
CA TYR A 147 -5.83 7.22 -13.23
C TYR A 147 -5.44 8.22 -14.33
N ASP A 148 -6.42 8.97 -14.83
CA ASP A 148 -6.23 9.86 -15.98
C ASP A 148 -5.08 10.85 -15.78
N VAL A 149 -4.37 11.11 -16.88
CA VAL A 149 -3.19 11.98 -17.01
C VAL A 149 -3.53 13.40 -16.50
N PRO A 150 -2.58 14.14 -15.89
CA PRO A 150 -2.84 15.46 -15.33
C PRO A 150 -3.59 16.37 -16.29
N THR A 151 -4.74 16.87 -15.84
CA THR A 151 -5.58 17.84 -16.54
C THR A 151 -4.80 19.15 -16.77
N SER A 152 -5.21 19.91 -17.80
CA SER A 152 -4.58 21.19 -18.18
C SER A 152 -4.45 22.18 -17.02
N SER A 153 -5.38 22.15 -16.06
CA SER A 153 -5.34 22.93 -14.80
C SER A 153 -4.13 22.60 -13.93
N THR A 154 -3.73 21.33 -13.86
CA THR A 154 -2.57 20.87 -13.07
C THR A 154 -1.25 21.35 -13.67
N LYS A 155 -1.17 21.39 -15.01
CA LYS A 155 -0.01 21.94 -15.72
C LYS A 155 0.10 23.45 -15.55
N GLN A 156 -1.02 24.18 -15.68
CA GLN A 156 -1.05 25.63 -15.42
C GLN A 156 -0.66 25.96 -13.98
N ALA A 157 -1.12 25.17 -13.00
CA ALA A 157 -0.76 25.36 -11.58
C ALA A 157 0.74 25.16 -11.31
N LEU A 158 1.45 24.36 -12.13
CA LEU A 158 2.89 24.14 -12.00
C LEU A 158 3.75 25.29 -12.56
N GLU A 159 3.24 26.01 -13.55
CA GLU A 159 3.98 27.07 -14.30
C GLU A 159 4.14 28.39 -13.52
N GLY A 160 3.83 28.40 -12.21
CA GLY A 160 4.31 29.43 -11.27
C GLY A 160 3.56 30.76 -11.27
N ASP A 161 2.76 31.07 -12.31
CA ASP A 161 1.97 32.32 -12.40
C ASP A 161 0.46 32.11 -12.12
N SER A 162 0.08 30.90 -11.74
CA SER A 162 -1.32 30.58 -11.44
C SER A 162 -1.77 31.15 -10.11
N SER A 163 -2.98 31.71 -10.11
CA SER A 163 -3.65 32.18 -8.90
C SER A 163 -3.67 31.09 -7.82
N ARG A 164 -3.43 31.48 -6.57
CA ARG A 164 -3.36 30.57 -5.41
C ARG A 164 -4.53 29.59 -5.34
N ASP A 165 -5.74 30.05 -5.67
CA ASP A 165 -6.95 29.22 -5.63
C ASP A 165 -6.86 28.06 -6.63
N VAL A 166 -6.30 28.29 -7.82
CA VAL A 166 -6.05 27.25 -8.83
C VAL A 166 -5.06 26.21 -8.33
N GLN A 167 -4.03 26.63 -7.60
CA GLN A 167 -3.05 25.71 -7.00
C GLN A 167 -3.66 24.86 -5.88
N LEU A 168 -4.56 25.44 -5.08
CA LEU A 168 -5.26 24.73 -4.01
C LEU A 168 -6.28 23.72 -4.56
N ASP A 169 -7.00 24.09 -5.62
CA ASP A 169 -7.92 23.18 -6.31
C ASP A 169 -7.15 22.01 -6.94
N ALA A 170 -6.05 22.30 -7.65
CA ALA A 170 -5.18 21.27 -8.22
C ALA A 170 -4.62 20.34 -7.13
N LEU A 171 -4.19 20.91 -5.99
CA LEU A 171 -3.71 20.12 -4.85
C LEU A 171 -4.81 19.23 -4.26
N SER A 172 -6.02 19.76 -4.08
CA SER A 172 -7.18 19.00 -3.60
C SER A 172 -7.48 17.81 -4.51
N ASP A 173 -7.43 18.01 -5.83
CA ASP A 173 -7.66 16.94 -6.80
C ASP A 173 -6.54 15.89 -6.77
N SER A 174 -5.26 16.31 -6.69
CA SER A 174 -4.14 15.38 -6.50
C SER A 174 -4.27 14.57 -5.20
N VAL A 175 -4.68 15.18 -4.09
CA VAL A 175 -4.89 14.49 -2.81
C VAL A 175 -6.04 13.48 -2.91
N ARG A 176 -7.15 13.82 -3.56
CA ARG A 176 -8.24 12.87 -3.82
C ARG A 176 -7.76 11.69 -4.65
N LYS A 177 -6.95 11.94 -5.69
CA LYS A 177 -6.39 10.89 -6.54
C LYS A 177 -5.45 9.98 -5.74
N LEU A 178 -4.57 10.54 -4.92
CA LEU A 178 -3.71 9.79 -4.00
C LEU A 178 -4.52 8.92 -3.03
N HIS A 179 -5.64 9.42 -2.51
CA HIS A 179 -6.52 8.64 -1.65
C HIS A 179 -7.10 7.42 -2.38
N LEU A 180 -7.54 7.59 -3.63
CA LEU A 180 -8.02 6.48 -4.45
C LEU A 180 -6.91 5.46 -4.74
N ILE A 181 -5.70 5.91 -5.08
CA ILE A 181 -4.53 5.03 -5.28
C ILE A 181 -4.27 4.23 -4.00
N ALA A 182 -4.26 4.88 -2.83
CA ALA A 182 -4.05 4.21 -1.55
C ALA A 182 -5.14 3.17 -1.24
N GLN A 183 -6.40 3.49 -1.52
CA GLN A 183 -7.51 2.55 -1.34
C GLN A 183 -7.36 1.32 -2.25
N ASP A 184 -7.03 1.54 -3.53
CA ASP A 184 -6.82 0.46 -4.49
C ASP A 184 -5.61 -0.40 -4.09
N MET A 185 -4.49 0.21 -3.68
CA MET A 185 -3.32 -0.53 -3.17
C MET A 185 -3.67 -1.39 -1.97
N ASN A 186 -4.44 -0.85 -1.01
CA ASN A 186 -4.86 -1.60 0.17
C ASN A 186 -5.77 -2.79 -0.20
N SER A 187 -6.66 -2.61 -1.18
CA SER A 187 -7.51 -3.71 -1.68
C SER A 187 -6.69 -4.80 -2.36
N GLU A 188 -5.70 -4.42 -3.17
CA GLU A 188 -4.80 -5.34 -3.87
C GLU A 188 -3.94 -6.14 -2.89
N LEU A 189 -3.37 -5.47 -1.88
CA LEU A 189 -2.62 -6.14 -0.80
C LEU A 189 -3.50 -7.13 -0.02
N THR A 190 -4.77 -6.80 0.20
CA THR A 190 -5.72 -7.72 0.85
C THR A 190 -5.99 -8.96 -0.01
N VAL A 191 -6.08 -8.80 -1.33
CA VAL A 191 -6.24 -9.92 -2.27
C VAL A 191 -4.99 -10.80 -2.26
N GLN A 192 -3.81 -10.20 -2.42
CA GLN A 192 -2.54 -10.93 -2.37
C GLN A 192 -2.34 -11.67 -1.05
N GLY A 193 -2.74 -11.09 0.08
CA GLY A 193 -2.68 -11.74 1.38
C GLY A 193 -3.47 -13.05 1.41
N ARG A 194 -4.71 -13.05 0.90
CA ARG A 194 -5.52 -14.29 0.82
C ARG A 194 -4.92 -15.32 -0.12
N MET A 195 -4.34 -14.88 -1.25
CA MET A 195 -3.67 -15.79 -2.17
C MET A 195 -2.45 -16.46 -1.52
N LEU A 196 -1.65 -15.70 -0.76
CA LEU A 196 -0.52 -16.24 -0.02
C LEU A 196 -0.96 -17.24 1.04
N ASP A 197 -2.03 -16.96 1.78
CA ASP A 197 -2.60 -17.92 2.75
C ASP A 197 -3.06 -19.21 2.05
N GLY A 198 -3.69 -19.10 0.87
CA GLY A 198 -4.07 -20.25 0.05
C GLY A 198 -2.87 -21.08 -0.39
N ILE A 199 -1.86 -20.42 -0.98
CA ILE A 199 -0.61 -21.04 -1.42
C ILE A 199 0.11 -21.72 -0.25
N ASP A 200 0.20 -21.10 0.92
CA ASP A 200 0.87 -21.69 2.09
C ASP A 200 0.15 -22.95 2.58
N ASN A 201 -1.18 -22.91 2.67
CA ASN A 201 -1.98 -24.08 3.02
C ASN A 201 -1.79 -25.24 2.03
N ASP A 202 -1.82 -24.95 0.73
CA ASP A 202 -1.64 -25.95 -0.31
C ASP A 202 -0.21 -26.49 -0.34
N MET A 203 0.79 -25.64 -0.14
CA MET A 203 2.20 -26.03 -0.08
C MET A 203 2.50 -26.92 1.14
N ASN A 204 1.89 -26.64 2.30
CA ASN A 204 1.97 -27.48 3.48
C ASN A 204 1.38 -28.89 3.22
N SER A 205 0.23 -28.95 2.54
CA SER A 205 -0.40 -30.21 2.10
C SER A 205 0.50 -30.98 1.12
N LEU A 206 1.06 -30.30 0.12
CA LEU A 206 2.01 -30.88 -0.82
C LEU A 206 3.23 -31.47 -0.10
N GLN A 207 3.79 -30.74 0.87
CA GLN A 207 4.96 -31.18 1.61
C GLN A 207 4.67 -32.45 2.42
N GLU A 208 3.49 -32.55 3.05
CA GLU A 208 3.05 -33.74 3.76
C GLU A 208 2.87 -34.93 2.80
N ARG A 209 2.21 -34.71 1.65
CA ARG A 209 2.03 -35.73 0.60
C ARG A 209 3.36 -36.22 0.04
N LEU A 210 4.29 -35.32 -0.25
CA LEU A 210 5.67 -35.65 -0.67
C LEU A 210 6.40 -36.50 0.37
N LYS A 211 6.33 -36.12 1.66
CA LYS A 211 6.92 -36.91 2.75
C LYS A 211 6.33 -38.32 2.81
N MET A 212 5.01 -38.46 2.66
CA MET A 212 4.35 -39.76 2.63
C MET A 212 4.77 -40.60 1.42
N GLN A 213 4.83 -40.01 0.22
CA GLN A 213 5.28 -40.71 -0.99
C GLN A 213 6.73 -41.14 -0.88
N ASN A 214 7.63 -40.28 -0.41
CA ASN A 214 9.03 -40.64 -0.19
C ASN A 214 9.19 -41.82 0.78
N ARG A 215 8.36 -41.89 1.84
CA ARG A 215 8.32 -43.06 2.73
C ARG A 215 7.81 -44.31 2.03
N GLN A 216 6.83 -44.19 1.13
CA GLN A 216 6.31 -45.33 0.37
C GLN A 216 7.33 -45.85 -0.63
N ILE A 217 8.02 -44.96 -1.36
CA ILE A 217 9.09 -45.31 -2.31
C ILE A 217 10.23 -46.04 -1.59
N ARG A 218 10.67 -45.56 -0.43
CA ARG A 218 11.71 -46.23 0.37
C ARG A 218 11.31 -47.64 0.87
N LYS A 219 10.02 -47.98 0.83
CA LYS A 219 9.49 -49.30 1.23
C LYS A 219 9.21 -50.20 0.04
N LEU A 220 9.37 -49.72 -1.19
CA LEU A 220 9.39 -50.54 -2.40
C LEU A 220 10.80 -51.11 -2.59
#